data_AF-A0A950CMS7-F1
#
_entry.id   AF-A0A950CMS7-F1
#
_cell.length_a   1.000
_cell.length_b   1.000
_cell.length_c   1.000
_cell.angle_alpha   90.00
_cell.angle_beta   90.00
_cell.angle_gamma   90.00
#
_symmetry.space_group_name_H-M   'P 1'
#
loop_
_entity.id
_entity.type
_entity.pdbx_description
1 polymer ?
#
loop_
_entity_poly.entity_id
_entity_poly.type
_entity_poly.pdbx_seq_one_letter_code
_entity_poly.pdbx_strand_id
1 'polypeptide(L)'
;MRTIISQSVVLPTSAESLFAMYTDPAKHAAITGAPVAISVEPGSPFQAFNGALTGATLQIIPQRLVIQSWRSTKFNDGDPDSTLILAFTPEATNGRIDLVHLD
;
A
#
# COMPACT_ATOMS: atom_id res chain seq x y z
N MET A 1 -10.38 -2.31 21.34
CA MET A 1 -9.86 -1.02 20.82
C MET A 1 -9.18 -1.33 19.52
N ARG A 2 -9.39 -0.54 18.47
CA ARG A 2 -8.63 -0.69 17.24
C ARG A 2 -7.24 -0.06 17.43
N THR A 3 -6.21 -0.79 17.04
CA THR A 3 -4.84 -0.31 17.00
C THR A 3 -4.64 0.44 15.69
N ILE A 4 -4.08 1.64 15.76
CA ILE A 4 -3.78 2.45 14.59
C ILE A 4 -2.27 2.71 14.56
N ILE A 5 -1.64 2.35 13.45
CA ILE A 5 -0.27 2.72 13.13
C ILE A 5 -0.36 3.87 12.12
N SER A 6 0.32 4.97 12.41
CA SER A 6 0.42 6.12 11.50
C SER A 6 1.89 6.46 11.28
N GLN A 7 2.29 6.69 10.03
CA GLN A 7 3.62 7.16 9.65
C GLN A 7 3.50 8.22 8.55
N SER A 8 4.44 9.16 8.51
CA SER A 8 4.51 10.16 7.45
C SER A 8 5.97 10.38 7.06
N VAL A 9 6.23 10.45 5.75
CA VAL A 9 7.58 10.66 5.22
C VAL A 9 7.55 11.53 3.96
N VAL A 10 8.49 12.47 3.87
CA VAL A 10 8.74 13.28 2.67
C VAL A 10 9.97 12.74 1.97
N LEU A 11 9.85 12.47 0.67
CA LEU A 11 10.91 11.92 -0.16
C LEU A 11 11.22 12.88 -1.33
N PRO A 12 12.49 12.97 -1.77
CA PRO A 12 12.93 13.90 -2.82
C PRO A 12 12.55 13.41 -4.23
N THR A 13 11.25 13.18 -4.46
CA THR A 13 10.66 12.77 -5.74
C THR A 13 9.18 13.15 -5.77
N SER A 14 8.53 13.12 -6.93
CA SER A 14 7.12 13.52 -7.04
C SER A 14 6.17 12.53 -6.36
N ALA A 15 5.03 13.01 -5.85
CA ALA A 15 3.96 12.16 -5.32
C ALA A 15 3.46 11.12 -6.34
N GLU A 16 3.43 11.48 -7.63
CA GLU A 16 3.14 10.55 -8.72
C GLU A 16 4.16 9.40 -8.80
N SER A 17 5.45 9.71 -8.65
CA SER A 17 6.50 8.69 -8.66
C SER A 17 6.37 7.75 -7.45
N LEU A 18 6.00 8.29 -6.29
CA LEU A 18 5.73 7.49 -5.08
C LEU A 18 4.50 6.60 -5.24
N PHE A 19 3.43 7.14 -5.82
CA PHE A 19 2.24 6.36 -6.13
C PHE A 19 2.56 5.21 -7.08
N ALA A 20 3.22 5.53 -8.21
CA ALA A 20 3.61 4.53 -9.20
C ALA A 20 4.60 3.51 -8.63
N MET A 21 5.51 3.93 -7.75
CA MET A 21 6.42 3.04 -7.04
C MET A 21 5.68 1.97 -6.23
N TYR A 22 4.53 2.31 -5.65
CA TYR A 22 3.72 1.39 -4.88
C TYR A 22 2.80 0.53 -5.77
N THR A 23 2.13 1.13 -6.76
CA THR A 23 1.07 0.46 -7.54
C THR A 23 1.57 -0.28 -8.77
N ASP A 24 2.77 -0.01 -9.25
CA ASP A 24 3.39 -0.74 -10.38
C ASP A 24 4.07 -2.02 -9.84
N PRO A 25 3.63 -3.22 -10.25
CA PRO A 25 4.19 -4.47 -9.73
C PRO A 25 5.70 -4.63 -9.97
N ALA A 26 6.21 -4.14 -11.11
CA ALA A 26 7.64 -4.24 -11.41
C ALA A 26 8.47 -3.30 -10.53
N LYS A 27 7.99 -2.06 -10.32
CA LYS A 27 8.66 -1.11 -9.41
C LYS A 27 8.58 -1.57 -7.96
N HIS A 28 7.43 -2.07 -7.51
CA HIS A 28 7.27 -2.53 -6.14
C HIS A 28 8.08 -3.81 -5.87
N ALA A 29 8.18 -4.71 -6.86
CA ALA A 29 9.05 -5.89 -6.77
C ALA A 29 10.53 -5.50 -6.63
N ALA A 30 10.99 -4.46 -7.34
CA ALA A 30 12.36 -3.96 -7.22
C ALA A 30 12.69 -3.44 -5.80
N ILE A 31 11.70 -2.94 -5.07
CA ILE A 31 11.85 -2.42 -3.70
C ILE A 31 11.78 -3.54 -2.67
N THR A 32 10.82 -4.44 -2.81
CA THR A 32 10.62 -5.54 -1.86
C THR A 32 11.62 -6.69 -2.05
N GLY A 33 12.28 -6.76 -3.22
CA GLY A 33 13.21 -7.84 -3.58
C GLY A 33 12.51 -9.18 -3.88
N ALA A 34 11.19 -9.18 -4.06
CA ALA A 34 10.39 -10.37 -4.31
C ALA A 34 9.28 -10.08 -5.34
N PRO A 35 8.71 -11.12 -6.00
CA PRO A 35 7.56 -10.94 -6.87
C PRO A 35 6.38 -10.28 -6.15
N VAL A 36 5.72 -9.35 -6.85
CA VAL A 36 4.55 -8.62 -6.40
C VAL A 36 3.45 -8.79 -7.43
N ALA A 37 2.21 -8.98 -6.96
CA ALA A 37 1.01 -8.84 -7.75
C ALA A 37 0.18 -7.71 -7.14
N ILE A 38 -0.02 -6.62 -7.89
CA ILE A 38 -0.90 -5.51 -7.51
C ILE A 38 -1.69 -5.12 -8.75
N SER A 39 -2.99 -4.90 -8.58
CA SER A 39 -3.84 -4.25 -9.58
C SER A 39 -4.51 -3.03 -8.95
N VAL A 40 -4.73 -2.01 -9.80
CA VAL A 40 -5.38 -0.76 -9.42
C VAL A 40 -6.90 -0.82 -9.50
N GLU A 41 -7.44 -1.95 -9.95
CA GLU A 41 -8.88 -2.17 -10.03
C GLU A 41 -9.46 -2.49 -8.63
N PRO A 42 -10.51 -1.81 -8.18
CA PRO A 42 -11.20 -2.16 -6.95
C PRO A 42 -11.69 -3.61 -6.96
N GLY A 43 -11.48 -4.32 -5.85
CA GLY A 43 -11.77 -5.74 -5.67
C GLY A 43 -10.69 -6.69 -6.17
N SER A 44 -9.66 -6.21 -6.87
CA SER A 44 -8.56 -7.05 -7.34
C SER A 44 -7.66 -7.52 -6.19
N PRO A 45 -7.13 -8.76 -6.23
CA PRO A 45 -6.23 -9.24 -5.20
C PRO A 45 -4.86 -8.56 -5.29
N PHE A 46 -4.20 -8.43 -4.14
CA PHE A 46 -2.78 -8.10 -4.10
C PHE A 46 -1.98 -9.17 -3.33
N GLN A 47 -0.70 -9.29 -3.68
CA GLN A 47 0.26 -10.18 -3.05
C GLN A 47 1.65 -9.52 -3.05
N ALA A 48 2.36 -9.59 -1.91
CA ALA A 48 3.74 -9.10 -1.80
C ALA A 48 4.59 -10.04 -0.95
N PHE A 49 5.92 -9.87 -1.02
CA PHE A 49 6.90 -10.67 -0.29
C PHE A 49 6.70 -12.19 -0.46
N ASN A 50 6.54 -12.63 -1.71
CA ASN A 50 6.34 -14.04 -2.08
C ASN A 50 5.15 -14.69 -1.34
N GLY A 51 4.06 -13.94 -1.17
CA GLY A 51 2.84 -14.43 -0.51
C GLY A 51 2.82 -14.30 1.01
N ALA A 52 3.84 -13.70 1.62
CA ALA A 52 3.77 -13.39 3.04
C ALA A 52 2.69 -12.35 3.37
N LEU A 53 2.38 -11.45 2.41
CA LEU A 53 1.31 -10.45 2.51
C LEU A 53 0.29 -10.64 1.39
N THR A 54 -0.99 -10.55 1.74
CA THR A 54 -2.11 -10.68 0.80
C THR A 54 -3.28 -9.77 1.20
N GLY A 55 -4.21 -9.57 0.28
CA GLY A 55 -5.48 -8.89 0.51
C GLY A 55 -6.08 -8.43 -0.81
N ALA A 56 -6.87 -7.35 -0.80
CA ALA A 56 -7.50 -6.79 -1.98
C ALA A 56 -7.36 -5.27 -2.06
N THR A 57 -7.21 -4.74 -3.27
CA THR A 57 -7.33 -3.30 -3.54
C THR A 57 -8.78 -2.89 -3.34
N LEU A 58 -9.06 -2.05 -2.35
CA LEU A 58 -10.43 -1.62 -2.01
C LEU A 58 -10.80 -0.35 -2.78
N GLN A 59 -9.88 0.61 -2.87
CA GLN A 59 -10.09 1.86 -3.59
C GLN A 59 -8.77 2.47 -4.03
N ILE A 60 -8.78 3.08 -5.21
CA ILE A 60 -7.68 3.91 -5.69
C ILE A 60 -8.20 5.24 -6.20
N ILE A 61 -7.51 6.31 -5.82
CA ILE A 61 -7.59 7.60 -6.50
C ILE A 61 -6.22 7.82 -7.15
N PRO A 62 -6.13 7.84 -8.49
CA PRO A 62 -4.86 7.96 -9.19
C PRO A 62 -3.98 9.07 -8.62
N GLN A 63 -2.71 8.74 -8.36
CA GLN A 63 -1.68 9.65 -7.83
C GLN A 63 -1.95 10.25 -6.45
N ARG A 64 -2.99 9.80 -5.74
CA ARG A 64 -3.42 10.42 -4.47
C ARG A 64 -3.69 9.44 -3.34
N LEU A 65 -4.32 8.29 -3.64
CA LEU A 65 -4.82 7.40 -2.59
C LEU A 65 -4.79 5.94 -3.03
N VAL A 66 -4.34 5.08 -2.13
CA VAL A 66 -4.50 3.63 -2.21
C VAL A 66 -5.06 3.12 -0.90
N ILE A 67 -6.14 2.33 -0.97
CA ILE A 67 -6.73 1.62 0.16
C ILE A 67 -6.74 0.14 -0.16
N GLN A 68 -6.19 -0.69 0.73
CA GLN A 68 -6.19 -2.14 0.59
C GLN A 68 -6.66 -2.82 1.87
N SER A 69 -7.38 -3.94 1.75
CA SER A 69 -7.40 -4.92 2.83
C SER A 69 -6.01 -5.52 2.92
N TRP A 70 -5.57 -5.89 4.10
CA TRP A 70 -4.19 -6.33 4.32
C TRP A 70 -4.17 -7.40 5.39
N ARG A 71 -3.49 -8.51 5.10
CA ARG A 71 -3.16 -9.52 6.10
C ARG A 71 -1.81 -10.16 5.80
N SER A 72 -1.19 -10.68 6.86
CA SER A 72 0.01 -11.49 6.76
C SER A 72 -0.28 -12.95 7.09
N THR A 73 0.67 -13.84 6.82
CA THR A 73 0.63 -15.25 7.24
C THR A 73 0.59 -15.48 8.75
N LYS A 74 0.66 -14.42 9.56
CA LYS A 74 0.54 -14.48 11.03
C LYS A 74 -0.88 -14.31 11.55
N PHE A 75 -1.83 -13.95 10.69
CA PHE A 75 -3.24 -13.81 11.05
C PHE A 75 -3.85 -15.21 11.19
N ASN A 76 -4.75 -15.40 12.15
CA ASN A 76 -5.61 -16.56 12.20
C ASN A 76 -6.73 -16.43 11.15
N ASP A 77 -7.34 -17.55 10.77
CA ASP A 77 -8.40 -17.57 9.74
C ASP A 77 -9.62 -16.71 10.13
N GLY A 78 -9.92 -16.63 11.43
CA GLY A 78 -11.03 -15.83 11.97
C GLY A 78 -10.69 -14.36 12.21
N ASP A 79 -9.42 -13.96 12.09
CA ASP A 79 -9.03 -12.58 12.31
C ASP A 79 -9.52 -11.70 11.13
N PRO A 80 -10.08 -10.51 11.40
CA PRO A 80 -10.44 -9.59 10.35
C PRO A 80 -9.19 -9.13 9.59
N ASP A 81 -9.35 -8.85 8.30
CA ASP A 81 -8.31 -8.14 7.54
C ASP A 81 -8.14 -6.73 8.13
N SER A 82 -6.88 -6.32 8.27
CA SER A 82 -6.55 -4.92 8.54
C SER A 82 -6.78 -4.07 7.29
N THR A 83 -6.88 -2.75 7.45
CA THR A 83 -6.95 -1.79 6.35
C THR A 83 -5.66 -0.98 6.29
N LEU A 84 -5.01 -0.98 5.12
CA LEU A 84 -3.88 -0.12 4.81
C LEU A 84 -4.36 1.04 3.93
N ILE A 85 -4.04 2.26 4.34
CA ILE A 85 -4.35 3.50 3.63
C ILE A 85 -3.03 4.23 3.37
N LEU A 86 -2.75 4.52 2.11
CA LEU A 86 -1.61 5.31 1.67
C LEU A 86 -2.12 6.55 0.93
N ALA A 87 -1.81 7.73 1.46
CA ALA A 87 -2.08 8.99 0.80
C ALA A 87 -0.78 9.61 0.28
N PHE A 88 -0.84 10.16 -0.94
CA PHE A 88 0.29 10.73 -1.64
C PHE A 88 0.02 12.22 -1.88
N THR A 89 0.85 13.09 -1.30
CA THR A 89 0.67 14.55 -1.36
C THR A 89 1.88 15.22 -2.01
N PRO A 90 1.71 16.06 -3.05
CA PRO A 90 2.79 16.87 -3.60
C PRO A 90 3.29 17.93 -2.59
N GLU A 91 4.61 18.06 -2.46
CA GLU A 91 5.25 19.12 -1.66
C GLU A 91 6.36 19.81 -2.46
N ALA A 92 6.00 20.87 -3.20
CA ALA A 92 6.90 21.52 -4.15
C ALA A 92 7.50 20.49 -5.16
N THR A 93 8.81 20.21 -5.06
CA THR A 93 9.50 19.19 -5.89
C THR A 93 9.51 17.79 -5.26
N ASN A 94 9.04 17.68 -4.01
CA ASN A 94 9.04 16.45 -3.22
C ASN A 94 7.63 15.85 -3.15
N GLY A 95 7.54 14.69 -2.52
CA GLY A 95 6.31 13.93 -2.36
C GLY A 95 6.26 13.38 -0.95
N ARG A 96 5.11 13.53 -0.31
CA ARG A 96 4.84 12.97 1.01
C ARG A 96 3.98 11.72 0.88
N ILE A 97 4.32 10.68 1.64
CA ILE A 97 3.47 9.51 1.87
C ILE A 97 2.97 9.58 3.31
N ASP A 98 1.66 9.57 3.48
CA ASP A 98 1.00 9.37 4.76
C ASP A 98 0.44 7.94 4.78
N LEU A 99 0.92 7.12 5.72
CA LEU A 99 0.49 5.74 5.94
C LEU A 99 -0.38 5.68 7.19
N VAL A 100 -1.55 5.07 7.05
CA VAL A 100 -2.41 4.66 8.17
C VAL A 100 -2.73 3.18 8.01
N HIS A 101 -2.49 2.41 9.07
CA HIS A 101 -2.77 0.98 9.12
C HIS A 101 -3.60 0.69 10.38
N LEU A 102 -4.79 0.14 10.20
CA LEU A 102 -5.74 -0.14 11.29
C LEU A 102 -6.25 -1.58 11.22
N ASP A 103 -6.49 -2.19 12.38
CA ASP A 103 -7.08 -3.53 12.55
C ASP A 103 -8.63 -3.51 12.67
#